data_AF-A0A4U0YW15-F1
#
_entry.id   AF-A0A4U0YW15-F1
#
_cell.length_a   1.000
_cell.length_b   1.000
_cell.length_c   1.000
_cell.angle_alpha   90.00
_cell.angle_beta   90.00
_cell.angle_gamma   90.00
#
_symmetry.space_group_name_H-M   'P 1'
#
loop_
_entity.id
_entity.type
_entity.pdbx_description
1 polymer ?
#
loop_
_entity_poly.entity_id
_entity_poly.type
_entity_poly.pdbx_seq_one_letter_code
_entity_poly.pdbx_strand_id
1 'polypeptide(L)'
;MSDVAALLSLARAAKARIATAESCTGGMISAALTDVAGSSDVFDRGFVTYSNAAKQAMLGVSPETLARVGAVSEEVAREMAEGALARSEATLAVAVTGIAGPG
;
A
#
# COMPACT_ATOMS: atom_id res chain seq x y z
N MET A 1 -3.58 18.04 -15.67
CA MET A 1 -2.67 17.38 -14.71
C MET A 1 -3.31 16.03 -14.37
N SER A 2 -2.56 14.93 -14.39
CA SER A 2 -3.14 13.64 -14.00
C SER A 2 -3.49 13.63 -12.51
N ASP A 3 -4.46 12.81 -12.10
CA ASP A 3 -4.84 12.68 -10.68
C ASP A 3 -3.65 12.29 -9.80
N VAL A 4 -2.74 11.46 -10.33
CA VAL A 4 -1.50 11.07 -9.64
C VAL A 4 -0.56 12.26 -9.43
N ALA A 5 -0.39 13.11 -10.44
CA ALA A 5 0.45 14.31 -10.30
C ALA A 5 -0.14 15.32 -9.30
N ALA A 6 -1.47 15.42 -9.23
CA ALA A 6 -2.16 16.22 -8.22
C ALA A 6 -1.95 15.64 -6.81
N LEU A 7 -2.08 14.32 -6.64
CA LEU A 7 -1.81 13.63 -5.37
C LEU A 7 -0.38 13.89 -4.86
N LEU A 8 0.62 13.72 -5.72
CA LEU A 8 2.02 13.97 -5.36
C LEU A 8 2.27 15.43 -4.97
N SER A 9 1.60 16.37 -5.64
CA SER A 9 1.70 17.80 -5.31
C SER A 9 1.10 18.10 -3.94
N LEU A 10 -0.05 17.51 -3.59
CA LEU A 10 -0.68 17.64 -2.28
C LEU A 10 0.17 17.01 -1.18
N ALA A 11 0.71 15.81 -1.41
CA ALA A 11 1.59 15.14 -0.46
C ALA A 11 2.85 15.97 -0.18
N ARG A 12 3.47 16.53 -1.22
CA ARG A 12 4.62 17.43 -1.09
C ARG A 12 4.29 18.67 -0.27
N ALA A 13 3.15 19.32 -0.54
CA ALA A 13 2.70 20.49 0.23
C ALA A 13 2.46 20.15 1.71
N ALA A 14 1.98 18.94 1.99
CA ALA A 14 1.79 18.43 3.34
C ALA A 14 3.07 17.87 4.00
N LYS A 15 4.21 17.89 3.30
CA LYS A 15 5.46 17.22 3.71
C LYS A 15 5.27 15.73 4.03
N ALA A 16 4.33 15.08 3.35
CA ALA A 16 4.03 13.68 3.54
C ALA A 16 4.88 12.80 2.61
N ARG A 17 5.39 11.69 3.17
CA ARG A 17 5.96 10.59 2.40
C ARG A 17 4.93 9.45 2.31
N ILE A 18 4.87 8.77 1.18
CA ILE A 18 3.86 7.75 0.86
C ILE A 18 4.51 6.38 0.76
N ALA A 19 3.91 5.38 1.41
CA ALA A 19 4.16 3.96 1.17
C ALA A 19 2.90 3.26 0.65
N THR A 20 3.07 2.18 -0.11
CA THR A 20 1.96 1.37 -0.65
C THR A 20 2.05 -0.07 -0.14
N ALA A 21 0.92 -0.68 0.18
CA ALA A 21 0.78 -2.12 0.42
C ALA A 21 -0.23 -2.71 -0.57
N GLU A 22 0.26 -3.50 -1.52
CA GLU A 22 -0.49 -3.92 -2.69
C GLU A 22 -0.67 -5.43 -2.72
N SER A 23 -1.92 -5.90 -2.77
CA SER A 23 -2.24 -7.30 -3.06
C SER A 23 -2.71 -7.43 -4.51
N CYS A 24 -4.01 -7.26 -4.78
CA CYS A 24 -4.60 -7.50 -6.11
C CYS A 24 -4.11 -6.56 -7.22
N THR A 25 -3.54 -5.40 -6.88
CA THR A 25 -2.96 -4.46 -7.85
C THR A 25 -1.55 -4.83 -8.27
N GLY A 26 -0.87 -5.75 -7.57
CA GLY A 26 0.43 -6.29 -8.00
C GLY A 26 1.54 -5.27 -8.21
N GLY A 27 1.48 -4.08 -7.60
CA GLY A 27 2.47 -3.01 -7.78
C GLY A 27 2.01 -1.88 -8.71
N MET A 28 0.80 -1.95 -9.29
CA MET A 28 0.30 -0.92 -10.21
C MET A 28 0.14 0.45 -9.56
N ILE A 29 -0.13 0.55 -8.25
CA ILE A 29 -0.21 1.85 -7.56
C ILE A 29 1.19 2.45 -7.45
N SER A 30 2.17 1.65 -7.04
CA SER A 30 3.57 2.06 -6.98
C SER A 30 4.05 2.50 -8.37
N ALA A 31 3.77 1.71 -9.41
CA ALA A 31 4.13 2.03 -10.79
C ALA A 31 3.55 3.39 -11.21
N ALA A 32 2.25 3.62 -10.98
CA ALA A 32 1.58 4.87 -11.32
C ALA A 32 2.22 6.09 -10.60
N LEU A 33 2.56 5.96 -9.31
CA LEU A 33 3.25 7.01 -8.57
C LEU A 33 4.63 7.29 -9.15
N THR A 34 5.40 6.25 -9.45
CA THR A 34 6.78 6.37 -9.94
C THR A 34 6.89 6.84 -11.39
N ASP A 35 5.81 6.71 -12.18
CA ASP A 35 5.75 7.19 -13.57
C ASP A 35 5.77 8.73 -13.66
N VAL A 36 5.41 9.42 -12.56
CA VAL A 36 5.49 10.88 -12.49
C VAL A 36 6.90 11.32 -12.08
N ALA A 37 7.51 12.16 -12.92
CA ALA A 37 8.83 12.74 -12.64
C ALA A 37 8.85 13.50 -11.30
N GLY A 38 9.91 13.28 -10.52
CA GLY A 38 10.06 13.88 -9.20
C GLY A 38 9.30 13.17 -8.08
N SER A 39 8.64 12.04 -8.34
CA SER A 39 7.95 11.23 -7.33
C SER A 39 8.85 10.75 -6.17
N SER A 40 10.17 10.72 -6.37
CA SER A 40 11.15 10.28 -5.36
C SER A 40 11.22 11.15 -4.09
N ASP A 41 10.69 12.38 -4.12
CA ASP A 41 10.62 13.23 -2.93
C ASP A 41 9.41 12.91 -2.03
N VAL A 42 8.44 12.15 -2.54
CA VAL A 42 7.20 11.78 -1.86
C VAL A 42 7.08 10.26 -1.68
N PHE A 43 7.39 9.45 -2.68
CA PHE A 43 7.24 8.00 -2.61
C PHE A 43 8.45 7.34 -1.93
N ASP A 44 8.20 6.65 -0.81
CA ASP A 44 9.24 5.96 -0.03
C ASP A 44 9.49 4.54 -0.55
N ARG A 45 8.45 3.69 -0.51
CA ARG A 45 8.52 2.28 -0.92
C ARG A 45 7.14 1.67 -1.16
N GLY A 46 7.12 0.53 -1.85
CA GLY A 46 5.94 -0.31 -1.99
C GLY A 46 6.15 -1.74 -1.53
N PHE A 47 5.11 -2.35 -0.99
CA PHE A 47 5.07 -3.74 -0.55
C PHE A 47 4.05 -4.52 -1.38
N VAL A 48 4.53 -5.38 -2.29
CA VAL A 48 3.63 -6.30 -3.00
C VAL A 48 3.47 -7.57 -2.17
N THR A 49 2.29 -7.76 -1.57
CA THR A 49 1.98 -8.81 -0.59
C THR A 49 0.82 -9.70 -1.04
N TYR A 50 0.97 -10.29 -2.23
CA TYR A 50 -0.09 -11.08 -2.87
C TYR A 50 -0.56 -12.26 -2.00
N SER A 51 0.35 -13.00 -1.38
CA SER A 51 0.04 -14.14 -0.52
C SER A 51 -0.21 -13.73 0.94
N ASN A 52 -0.99 -14.53 1.68
CA ASN A 52 -1.16 -14.35 3.13
C ASN A 52 0.17 -14.40 3.89
N ALA A 53 1.09 -15.27 3.45
CA ALA A 53 2.43 -15.34 4.00
C ALA A 53 3.22 -14.04 3.79
N ALA A 54 3.10 -13.40 2.63
CA ALA A 54 3.73 -12.10 2.37
C ALA A 54 3.10 -10.98 3.22
N LYS A 55 1.77 -10.96 3.37
CA LYS A 55 1.08 -10.03 4.28
C LYS A 55 1.62 -10.13 5.71
N GLN A 56 1.77 -11.35 6.22
CA GLN A 56 2.33 -11.61 7.55
C GLN A 56 3.82 -11.20 7.63
N ALA A 57 4.66 -11.71 6.73
CA ALA A 57 6.11 -11.52 6.81
C ALA A 57 6.55 -10.06 6.57
N MET A 58 5.93 -9.39 5.61
CA MET A 58 6.35 -8.06 5.18
C MET A 58 5.61 -6.94 5.90
N LEU A 59 4.38 -7.17 6.36
CA LEU A 59 3.53 -6.13 6.94
C LEU A 59 3.03 -6.48 8.36
N GLY A 60 3.28 -7.69 8.85
CA GLY A 60 2.87 -8.09 10.20
C GLY A 60 1.36 -8.22 10.36
N VAL A 61 0.63 -8.46 9.27
CA VAL A 61 -0.80 -8.81 9.32
C VAL A 61 -0.96 -10.05 10.20
N SER A 62 -1.93 -10.04 11.11
CA SER A 62 -2.16 -11.11 12.06
C SER A 62 -2.66 -12.38 11.36
N PRO A 63 -2.07 -13.56 11.67
CA PRO A 63 -2.61 -14.83 11.18
C PRO A 63 -4.03 -15.09 11.72
N GLU A 64 -4.36 -14.62 12.92
CA GLU A 64 -5.70 -14.72 13.51
C GLU A 64 -6.73 -13.85 12.77
N THR A 65 -6.36 -12.62 12.38
CA THR A 65 -7.22 -11.77 11.54
C THR A 65 -7.46 -12.43 10.19
N LEU A 66 -6.41 -12.91 9.52
CA LEU A 66 -6.54 -13.62 8.24
C LEU A 66 -7.42 -14.86 8.33
N ALA A 67 -7.32 -15.65 9.40
CA ALA A 67 -8.14 -16.82 9.62
C ALA A 67 -9.61 -16.48 9.88
N ARG A 68 -9.88 -15.36 10.57
CA ARG A 68 -11.22 -14.94 10.98
C ARG A 68 -12.03 -14.29 9.84
N VAL A 69 -11.42 -13.36 9.11
CA VAL A 69 -12.14 -12.52 8.13
C VAL A 69 -11.66 -12.72 6.69
N GLY A 70 -10.62 -13.53 6.49
CA GLY A 70 -10.01 -13.72 5.17
C GLY A 70 -9.20 -12.51 4.71
N ALA A 71 -8.48 -12.69 3.61
CA ALA A 71 -7.55 -11.68 3.10
C ALA A 71 -8.24 -10.42 2.56
N VAL A 72 -9.52 -10.50 2.17
CA VAL A 72 -10.28 -9.40 1.57
C VAL A 72 -11.29 -8.90 2.59
N SER A 73 -10.82 -8.00 3.46
CA SER A 73 -11.55 -7.46 4.59
C SER A 73 -10.99 -6.09 4.97
N GLU A 74 -11.79 -5.29 5.68
CA GLU A 74 -11.35 -3.98 6.18
C GLU A 74 -10.19 -4.14 7.18
N GLU A 75 -10.27 -5.16 8.04
CA GLU A 75 -9.28 -5.43 9.07
C GLU A 75 -7.91 -5.77 8.47
N VAL A 76 -7.87 -6.62 7.44
CA VAL A 76 -6.61 -6.94 6.76
C VAL A 76 -6.09 -5.72 6.00
N ALA A 77 -6.94 -4.93 5.35
CA ALA A 77 -6.51 -3.70 4.68
C ALA A 77 -5.89 -2.71 5.69
N ARG A 78 -6.50 -2.57 6.87
CA ARG A 78 -5.99 -1.72 7.95
C ARG A 78 -4.64 -2.20 8.47
N GLU A 79 -4.52 -3.48 8.82
CA GLU A 79 -3.25 -4.06 9.29
C GLU A 79 -2.15 -3.95 8.23
N MET A 80 -2.48 -4.11 6.94
CA MET A 80 -1.54 -3.87 5.85
C MET A 80 -1.05 -2.43 5.79
N ALA A 81 -1.95 -1.44 5.95
CA ALA A 81 -1.61 -0.02 5.92
C ALA A 81 -0.75 0.38 7.14
N GLU A 82 -1.15 -0.05 8.33
CA GLU A 82 -0.39 0.16 9.57
C GLU A 82 0.98 -0.50 9.50
N GLY A 83 1.04 -1.72 8.95
CA GLY A 83 2.26 -2.46 8.72
C GLY A 83 3.22 -1.78 7.76
N ALA A 84 2.69 -1.12 6.72
CA ALA A 84 3.47 -0.35 5.76
C ALA A 84 4.03 0.93 6.38
N LEU A 85 3.23 1.66 7.17
CA LEU A 85 3.71 2.82 7.94
C LEU A 85 4.84 2.41 8.89
N ALA A 86 4.66 1.33 9.66
CA ALA A 86 5.65 0.87 10.63
C ALA A 86 6.98 0.40 10.00
N ARG A 87 7.00 0.10 8.69
CA ARG A 87 8.16 -0.47 7.99
C ARG A 87 8.68 0.41 6.86
N SER A 88 8.33 1.69 6.89
CA SER A 88 8.76 2.70 5.92
C SER A 88 9.15 4.00 6.63
N GLU A 89 9.69 4.95 5.88
CA GLU A 89 9.84 6.34 6.35
C GLU A 89 8.62 7.19 5.95
N ALA A 90 7.51 6.54 5.58
CA ALA A 90 6.30 7.21 5.14
C ALA A 90 5.46 7.72 6.32
N THR A 91 4.77 8.84 6.11
CA THR A 91 3.78 9.38 7.03
C THR A 91 2.34 9.09 6.58
N LEU A 92 2.19 8.58 5.36
CA LEU A 92 0.93 8.15 4.78
C LEU A 92 1.13 6.78 4.12
N ALA A 93 0.19 5.86 4.31
CA ALA A 93 0.17 4.60 3.59
C ALA A 93 -1.20 4.32 2.98
N VAL A 94 -1.20 3.67 1.83
CA VAL A 94 -2.40 3.10 1.22
C VAL A 94 -2.24 1.60 1.10
N ALA A 95 -3.26 0.85 1.48
CA ALA A 95 -3.29 -0.59 1.34
C ALA A 95 -4.49 -1.02 0.50
N VAL A 96 -4.26 -1.98 -0.40
CA VAL A 96 -5.31 -2.57 -1.24
C VAL A 96 -5.24 -4.09 -1.16
N THR A 97 -6.33 -4.68 -0.68
CA THR A 97 -6.59 -6.11 -0.73
C THR A 97 -7.97 -6.36 -1.34
N GLY A 98 -8.07 -7.35 -2.22
CA GLY A 98 -9.24 -7.57 -3.04
C GLY A 98 -9.13 -8.83 -3.88
N ILE A 99 -10.24 -9.20 -4.49
CA ILE A 99 -10.32 -10.28 -5.48
C ILE A 99 -10.16 -9.63 -6.84
N ALA A 100 -9.06 -9.90 -7.55
CA ALA A 100 -8.89 -9.45 -8.94
C ALA A 100 -9.85 -10.17 -9.92
N GLY A 101 -10.40 -11.31 -9.49
CA GLY A 101 -11.41 -12.09 -10.19
C GLY A 101 -10.85 -13.12 -11.18
N PRO A 102 -11.70 -14.04 -11.67
CA PRO A 102 -13.09 -14.28 -11.26
C PRO A 102 -13.25 -15.32 -10.13
N GLY A 103 -12.14 -15.82 -9.57
CA GLY A 103 -12.12 -16.92 -8.60
C GLY A 103 -12.48 -16.54 -7.18
#